data_AF-A0A1H2U7E3-F1
#
_entry.id   AF-A0A1H2U7E3-F1
#
_cell.length_a   1.000
_cell.length_b   1.000
_cell.length_c   1.000
_cell.angle_alpha   90.00
_cell.angle_beta   90.00
_cell.angle_gamma   90.00
#
_symmetry.space_group_name_H-M   'P 1'
#
loop_
_entity.id
_entity.type
_entity.pdbx_description
1 polymer ?
#
loop_
_entity_poly.entity_id
_entity_poly.type
_entity_poly.pdbx_seq_one_letter_code
_entity_poly.pdbx_strand_id
1 'polypeptide(L)'
;MSPTGKAVKTMSVPARAVLVTLLFGAVACTATAPDPGPRFDDETANGVVTELSCMKHQPQPPGPRYHDDKLRRTDETLTLLRYYTANGGKPYCDGQRFTETDRQWVALYVRLGADRKNVAALLGEG
;
A
#
# COMPACT_ATOMS: atom_id res chain seq x y z
N MET A 1 -12.13 12.89 -83.51
CA MET A 1 -11.26 11.76 -83.16
C MET A 1 -12.09 10.70 -82.46
N SER A 2 -12.37 9.58 -83.14
CA SER A 2 -12.59 8.27 -82.50
C SER A 2 -11.24 7.79 -81.87
N PRO A 3 -11.15 6.74 -81.02
CA PRO A 3 -12.12 5.63 -80.89
C PRO A 3 -12.31 5.00 -79.48
N THR A 4 -13.21 4.01 -79.48
CA THR A 4 -13.16 2.73 -78.75
C THR A 4 -13.47 2.68 -77.26
N GLY A 5 -14.68 2.21 -76.96
CA GLY A 5 -14.92 1.40 -75.77
C GLY A 5 -14.28 0.01 -75.86
N LYS A 6 -14.03 -0.59 -74.69
CA LYS A 6 -13.99 -2.05 -74.49
C LYS A 6 -14.57 -2.40 -73.11
N ALA A 7 -15.22 -3.56 -73.12
CA ALA A 7 -16.08 -4.18 -72.12
C ALA A 7 -15.54 -4.24 -70.67
N VAL A 8 -16.43 -3.96 -69.72
CA VAL A 8 -16.31 -4.35 -68.31
C VAL A 8 -16.53 -5.86 -68.22
N LYS A 9 -15.51 -6.59 -67.73
CA LYS A 9 -15.62 -8.02 -67.45
C LYS A 9 -16.23 -8.19 -66.06
N THR A 10 -17.50 -8.55 -66.01
CA THR A 10 -18.18 -9.01 -64.80
C THR A 10 -17.52 -10.31 -64.35
N MET A 11 -16.83 -10.31 -63.20
CA MET A 11 -16.44 -11.55 -62.53
C MET A 11 -17.33 -11.76 -61.32
N SER A 12 -18.07 -12.87 -61.43
CA SER A 12 -18.99 -13.42 -60.46
C SER A 12 -18.28 -13.84 -59.17
N VAL A 13 -18.97 -13.62 -58.07
CA VAL A 13 -18.58 -13.96 -56.69
C VAL A 13 -18.72 -15.46 -56.46
N PRO A 14 -17.71 -16.17 -55.92
CA PRO A 14 -17.97 -17.38 -55.18
C PRO A 14 -18.25 -17.01 -53.72
N ALA A 15 -19.51 -17.21 -53.34
CA ALA A 15 -19.98 -17.19 -51.97
C ALA A 15 -19.21 -18.21 -51.11
N ARG A 16 -18.26 -17.74 -50.32
CA ARG A 16 -17.86 -18.40 -49.06
C ARG A 16 -17.68 -17.32 -48.02
N ALA A 17 -18.61 -17.36 -47.07
CA ALA A 17 -18.89 -16.32 -46.11
C ALA A 17 -17.67 -15.93 -45.27
N VAL A 18 -17.38 -14.64 -45.33
CA VAL A 18 -16.91 -13.76 -44.27
C VAL A 18 -16.98 -14.40 -42.87
N LEU A 19 -15.83 -14.65 -42.25
CA LEU A 19 -15.70 -14.59 -40.79
C LEU A 19 -14.25 -14.23 -40.44
N VAL A 20 -13.88 -13.00 -40.76
CA VAL A 20 -12.60 -12.38 -40.41
C VAL A 20 -12.89 -11.30 -39.40
N THR A 21 -12.19 -11.39 -38.27
CA THR A 21 -12.00 -10.36 -37.23
C THR A 21 -13.16 -10.17 -36.28
N LEU A 22 -12.94 -10.53 -35.00
CA LEU A 22 -13.36 -9.79 -33.80
C LEU A 22 -12.70 -10.45 -32.57
N LEU A 23 -11.36 -10.49 -32.52
CA LEU A 23 -10.63 -10.64 -31.25
C LEU A 23 -10.51 -9.25 -30.63
N PHE A 24 -11.59 -8.78 -30.00
CA PHE A 24 -11.46 -7.70 -29.01
C PHE A 24 -10.83 -8.32 -27.76
N GLY A 25 -9.52 -8.16 -27.63
CA GLY A 25 -8.82 -8.39 -26.38
C GLY A 25 -9.39 -7.45 -25.33
N ALA A 26 -10.27 -7.96 -24.48
CA ALA A 26 -10.62 -7.31 -23.23
C ALA A 26 -9.37 -7.35 -22.35
N VAL A 27 -8.49 -6.36 -22.52
CA VAL A 27 -7.50 -6.01 -21.51
C VAL A 27 -8.30 -5.46 -20.34
N ALA A 28 -8.74 -6.35 -19.46
CA ALA A 28 -9.28 -5.95 -18.18
C ALA A 28 -8.12 -5.31 -17.41
N CYS A 29 -8.06 -3.97 -17.44
CA CYS A 29 -7.26 -3.19 -16.52
C CYS A 29 -7.77 -3.49 -15.11
N THR A 30 -7.17 -4.46 -14.43
CA THR A 30 -7.28 -4.56 -12.97
C THR A 30 -6.57 -3.33 -12.42
N ALA A 31 -7.32 -2.26 -12.16
CA ALA A 31 -6.80 -1.09 -11.48
C ALA A 31 -6.44 -1.51 -10.05
N THR A 32 -5.17 -1.87 -9.84
CA THR A 32 -4.61 -1.97 -8.50
C THR A 32 -4.70 -0.59 -7.89
N ALA A 33 -5.49 -0.44 -6.83
CA ALA A 33 -5.54 0.80 -6.08
C ALA A 33 -4.11 1.20 -5.64
N PRO A 34 -3.74 2.50 -5.70
CA PRO A 34 -2.43 2.94 -5.22
C PRO A 34 -2.17 2.51 -3.78
N ASP A 35 -0.92 2.14 -3.48
CA ASP A 35 -0.52 1.83 -2.10
C ASP A 35 -0.75 3.08 -1.21
N PRO A 36 -1.53 2.97 -0.13
CA PRO A 36 -1.88 4.10 0.74
C PRO A 36 -0.72 4.58 1.64
N GLY A 37 0.51 4.10 1.44
CA GLY A 37 1.73 4.64 2.05
C GLY A 37 2.45 3.63 2.94
N PRO A 38 3.42 4.06 3.75
CA PRO A 38 4.27 3.15 4.54
C PRO A 38 3.48 2.38 5.60
N ARG A 39 3.93 1.16 5.88
CA ARG A 39 3.50 0.36 7.04
C ARG A 39 4.40 0.64 8.24
N PHE A 40 3.83 0.48 9.43
CA PHE A 40 4.59 0.39 10.66
C PHE A 40 5.49 -0.86 10.62
N ASP A 41 6.77 -0.68 10.94
CA ASP A 41 7.73 -1.77 11.12
C ASP A 41 7.67 -2.24 12.57
N ASP A 42 7.10 -3.41 12.83
CA ASP A 42 7.01 -4.00 14.16
C ASP A 42 8.15 -4.97 14.46
N GLU A 43 9.18 -5.02 13.61
CA GLU A 43 10.31 -5.95 13.71
C GLU A 43 9.89 -7.43 13.64
N THR A 44 8.69 -7.71 13.14
CA THR A 44 8.20 -9.07 12.91
C THR A 44 8.80 -9.62 11.62
N ALA A 45 9.58 -10.69 11.73
CA ALA A 45 10.11 -11.41 10.58
C ALA A 45 9.27 -12.67 10.31
N ASN A 46 8.75 -12.82 9.08
CA ASN A 46 7.96 -13.98 8.66
C ASN A 46 6.75 -14.29 9.58
N GLY A 47 6.13 -13.25 10.16
CA GLY A 47 5.00 -13.39 11.09
C GLY A 47 5.39 -13.81 12.52
N VAL A 48 6.68 -13.92 12.82
CA VAL A 48 7.19 -14.24 14.17
C VAL A 48 7.54 -12.94 14.89
N VAL A 49 6.82 -12.69 16.00
CA VAL A 49 7.10 -11.55 16.88
C VAL A 49 8.38 -11.85 17.66
N THR A 50 9.35 -10.96 17.58
CA THR A 50 10.60 -11.06 18.33
C THR A 50 10.50 -10.25 19.62
N GLU A 51 10.93 -10.81 20.74
CA GLU A 51 11.09 -10.02 21.96
C GLU A 51 12.27 -9.06 21.78
N LEU A 52 11.99 -7.75 21.87
CA LEU A 52 12.99 -6.72 21.66
C LEU A 52 13.61 -6.28 22.98
N SER A 53 14.93 -6.18 23.07
CA SER A 53 15.60 -5.52 24.21
C SER A 53 15.63 -4.00 24.06
N CYS A 54 15.52 -3.49 22.83
CA CYS A 54 15.51 -2.08 22.46
C CYS A 54 14.61 -1.85 21.24
N MET A 55 14.12 -0.63 21.07
CA MET A 55 13.31 -0.24 19.92
C MET A 55 14.17 0.20 18.73
N LYS A 56 13.65 0.05 17.51
CA LYS A 56 14.23 0.71 16.33
C LYS A 56 13.39 1.92 15.92
N HIS A 57 14.06 2.89 15.31
CA HIS A 57 13.40 4.03 14.70
C HIS A 57 12.55 3.60 13.50
N GLN A 58 11.35 4.16 13.39
CA GLN A 58 10.53 3.94 12.20
C GLN A 58 11.17 4.65 11.00
N PRO A 59 11.29 3.98 9.84
CA PRO A 59 11.98 4.56 8.69
C PRO A 59 11.17 5.67 8.00
N GLN A 60 9.86 5.70 8.20
CA GLN A 60 8.92 6.62 7.55
C GLN A 60 7.79 7.01 8.52
N PRO A 61 7.20 8.22 8.37
CA PRO A 61 6.05 8.64 9.17
C PRO A 61 4.77 7.83 8.82
N PRO A 62 3.74 7.84 9.68
CA PRO A 62 2.46 7.21 9.35
C PRO A 62 1.84 7.86 8.11
N GLY A 63 1.39 7.02 7.17
CA GLY A 63 0.71 7.46 5.96
C GLY A 63 -0.82 7.54 6.06
N PRO A 64 -1.50 7.89 4.96
CA PRO A 64 -2.97 7.88 4.84
C PRO A 64 -3.63 6.60 5.35
N ARG A 65 -2.97 5.44 5.20
CA ARG A 65 -3.48 4.16 5.73
C ARG A 65 -3.82 4.17 7.23
N TYR A 66 -3.28 5.09 8.03
CA TYR A 66 -3.60 5.20 9.46
C TYR A 66 -4.48 6.39 9.80
N HIS A 67 -4.59 7.37 8.91
CA HIS A 67 -5.30 8.63 9.13
C HIS A 67 -6.67 8.70 8.45
N ASP A 68 -6.87 7.96 7.36
CA ASP A 68 -8.14 7.82 6.70
C ASP A 68 -8.86 6.55 7.20
N ASP A 69 -10.01 6.74 7.85
CA ASP A 69 -10.83 5.65 8.38
C ASP A 69 -11.28 4.65 7.30
N LYS A 70 -11.38 5.07 6.03
CA LYS A 70 -11.74 4.19 4.91
C LYS A 70 -10.58 3.29 4.46
N LEU A 71 -9.34 3.72 4.73
CA LEU A 71 -8.12 2.99 4.39
C LEU A 71 -7.57 2.20 5.58
N ARG A 72 -7.97 2.58 6.81
CA ARG A 72 -7.44 1.99 8.04
C ARG A 72 -7.88 0.55 8.21
N ARG A 73 -6.89 -0.34 8.20
CA ARG A 73 -7.09 -1.77 8.46
C ARG A 73 -6.79 -2.11 9.91
N THR A 74 -7.61 -3.01 10.47
CA THR A 74 -7.49 -3.45 11.86
C THR A 74 -6.20 -4.20 12.12
N ASP A 75 -5.74 -5.05 11.20
CA ASP A 75 -4.50 -5.81 11.36
C ASP A 75 -3.28 -4.88 11.47
N GLU A 76 -3.19 -3.89 10.58
CA GLU A 76 -2.09 -2.90 10.59
C GLU A 76 -2.13 -1.98 11.82
N THR A 77 -3.34 -1.66 12.29
CA THR A 77 -3.54 -0.86 13.51
C THR A 77 -3.17 -1.67 14.75
N LEU A 78 -3.58 -2.93 14.83
CA LEU A 78 -3.26 -3.81 15.97
C LEU A 78 -1.77 -4.09 16.06
N THR A 79 -1.05 -4.19 14.94
CA THR A 79 0.41 -4.30 14.91
C THR A 79 1.07 -3.13 15.64
N LEU A 80 0.73 -1.89 15.27
CA LEU A 80 1.21 -0.68 15.95
C LEU A 80 0.88 -0.70 17.46
N LEU A 81 -0.38 -1.00 17.80
CA LEU A 81 -0.86 -0.99 19.18
C LEU A 81 -0.12 -2.02 20.06
N ARG A 82 0.08 -3.24 19.54
CA ARG A 82 0.79 -4.30 20.27
C ARG A 82 2.25 -3.95 20.48
N TYR A 83 2.90 -3.41 19.45
CA TYR A 83 4.32 -3.04 19.52
C TYR A 83 4.58 -2.04 20.64
N TYR A 84 3.89 -0.90 20.66
CA TYR A 84 4.12 0.13 21.69
C TYR A 84 3.67 -0.32 23.07
N THR A 85 2.65 -1.17 23.18
CA THR A 85 2.24 -1.72 24.48
C THR A 85 3.33 -2.61 25.09
N ALA A 86 4.03 -3.41 24.28
CA ALA A 86 5.08 -4.29 24.77
C ALA A 86 6.45 -3.60 24.90
N ASN A 87 6.72 -2.60 24.06
CA ASN A 87 8.08 -2.09 23.84
C ASN A 87 8.23 -0.59 24.09
N GLY A 88 7.16 0.20 24.22
CA GLY A 88 7.23 1.67 24.21
C GLY A 88 8.00 2.30 25.37
N GLY A 89 8.31 1.54 26.42
CA GLY A 89 9.18 1.98 27.52
C GLY A 89 10.66 1.65 27.33
N LYS A 90 11.05 0.97 26.24
CA LYS A 90 12.42 0.52 25.99
C LYS A 90 13.24 1.64 25.32
N PRO A 91 14.57 1.68 25.53
CA PRO A 91 15.44 2.62 24.83
C PRO A 91 15.57 2.26 23.34
N TYR A 92 16.00 3.21 22.51
CA TYR A 92 16.36 2.95 21.12
C TYR A 92 17.70 2.21 21.01
N CYS A 93 17.79 1.28 20.05
CA CYS A 93 18.94 0.40 19.88
C CYS A 93 20.24 1.12 19.51
N ASP A 94 20.14 2.27 18.84
CA ASP A 94 21.28 3.11 18.46
C ASP A 94 21.66 4.14 19.54
N GLY A 95 20.96 4.13 20.67
CA GLY A 95 21.11 5.09 21.76
C GLY A 95 20.73 6.53 21.39
N GLN A 96 20.16 6.75 20.20
CA GLN A 96 19.76 8.07 19.75
C GLN A 96 18.43 8.48 20.39
N ARG A 97 18.15 9.78 20.26
CA ARG A 97 16.92 10.35 20.79
C ARG A 97 15.74 10.04 19.87
N PHE A 98 14.58 10.01 20.51
CA PHE A 98 13.27 9.98 19.87
C PHE A 98 13.12 11.04 18.76
N THR A 99 12.86 10.58 17.53
CA THR A 99 12.82 11.44 16.33
C THR A 99 11.43 12.04 16.09
N GLU A 100 11.33 12.93 15.10
CA GLU A 100 10.02 13.45 14.67
C GLU A 100 9.13 12.36 14.05
N THR A 101 9.72 11.42 13.32
CA THR A 101 9.00 10.28 12.77
C THR A 101 8.39 9.44 13.89
N ASP A 102 9.18 9.15 14.93
CA ASP A 102 8.69 8.38 16.06
C ASP A 102 7.60 9.13 16.85
N ARG A 103 7.72 10.46 16.98
CA ARG A 103 6.68 11.32 17.57
C ARG A 103 5.34 11.13 16.89
N GLN A 104 5.31 11.11 15.56
CA GLN A 104 4.06 10.94 14.80
C GLN A 104 3.42 9.57 15.04
N TRP A 105 4.22 8.52 15.14
CA TRP A 105 3.74 7.17 15.44
C TRP A 105 3.21 7.04 16.87
N VAL A 106 3.91 7.60 17.86
CA VAL A 106 3.44 7.62 19.26
C VAL A 106 2.17 8.46 19.38
N ALA A 107 2.08 9.61 18.71
CA ALA A 107 0.87 10.42 18.68
C ALA A 107 -0.32 9.66 18.08
N LEU A 108 -0.08 8.88 17.01
CA LEU A 108 -1.10 8.00 16.44
C LEU A 108 -1.52 6.91 17.43
N TYR A 109 -0.58 6.23 18.10
CA TYR A 109 -0.86 5.24 19.15
C TYR A 109 -1.80 5.79 20.23
N VAL A 110 -1.49 6.97 20.76
CA VAL A 110 -2.32 7.64 21.79
C VAL A 110 -3.68 8.05 21.23
N ARG A 111 -3.74 8.62 20.03
CA ARG A 111 -5.00 9.02 19.39
C ARG A 111 -5.93 7.83 19.13
N LEU A 112 -5.37 6.65 18.89
CA LEU A 112 -6.13 5.39 18.75
C LEU A 112 -6.68 4.87 20.09
N GLY A 113 -6.48 5.60 21.20
CA GLY A 113 -7.06 5.31 22.50
C GLY A 113 -6.19 4.41 23.38
N ALA A 114 -4.93 4.20 23.01
CA ALA A 114 -4.02 3.37 23.79
C ALA A 114 -3.46 4.07 25.03
N ASP A 115 -3.01 3.30 26.01
CA ASP A 115 -2.53 3.84 27.29
C ASP A 115 -1.19 4.59 27.12
N ARG A 116 -1.20 5.89 27.41
CA ARG A 116 -0.02 6.77 27.35
C ARG A 116 1.12 6.29 28.25
N LYS A 117 0.84 5.56 29.32
CA LYS A 117 1.88 5.02 30.23
C LYS A 117 2.87 4.11 29.50
N ASN A 118 2.44 3.42 28.46
CA ASN A 118 3.31 2.53 27.69
C ASN A 118 4.37 3.28 26.88
N VAL A 119 4.21 4.59 26.67
CA VAL A 119 5.10 5.45 25.88
C VAL A 119 5.60 6.66 26.66
N ALA A 120 5.39 6.70 27.99
CA ALA A 120 5.74 7.86 28.82
C ALA A 120 7.24 8.22 28.74
N ALA A 121 8.11 7.20 28.69
CA ALA A 121 9.56 7.39 28.53
C ALA A 121 9.92 8.12 27.21
N LEU A 122 9.16 7.88 26.14
CA LEU A 122 9.36 8.52 24.83
C LEU A 122 8.84 9.96 24.81
N LEU A 123 7.84 10.26 25.63
CA LEU A 123 7.23 11.59 25.74
C LEU A 123 7.98 12.52 26.72
N GLY A 124 9.01 12.03 27.41
CA GLY A 124 9.70 12.77 28.47
C GLY A 124 8.88 12.90 29.75
N GLU A 125 7.94 11.98 29.98
CA GLU A 125 7.02 11.95 31.12
C GLU A 125 7.42 10.88 32.16
N GLY A 126 8.67 10.39 32.11
CA GLY A 126 9.20 9.30 32.94
C GLY A 126 10.30 9.72 33.90
#